data_AF-A0A9X1IDP4-F1
#
_entry.id   AF-A0A9X1IDP4-F1
#
_cell.length_a   1.000
_cell.length_b   1.000
_cell.length_c   1.000
_cell.angle_alpha   90.00
_cell.angle_beta   90.00
_cell.angle_gamma   90.00
#
_symmetry.space_group_name_H-M   'P 1'
#
loop_
_entity.id
_entity.type
_entity.pdbx_description
1 polymer ?
#
loop_
_entity_poly.entity_id
_entity_poly.type
_entity_poly.pdbx_seq_one_letter_code
_entity_poly.pdbx_strand_id
1 'polypeptide(L)'
;MARDALEALARLRRLETVEARRRLAVPLAQEAAAAGRLAAAAAALHAEHAPDNAAWRLWLPRGLAEHDRAALAHGQALARLREAQAGLAACRAAERAVGMLREQRAAEARRQALRGEQALLDEAAQRPRLPDR
;
A
#
# COMPACT_ATOMS: atom_id res chain seq x y z
N MET A 1 24.31 -22.90 -8.94
CA MET A 1 24.05 -21.51 -8.52
C MET A 1 22.64 -21.42 -7.96
N ALA A 2 22.47 -21.48 -6.64
CA ALA A 2 21.16 -21.29 -6.03
C ALA A 2 20.75 -19.83 -6.30
N ARG A 3 19.70 -19.60 -7.10
CA ARG A 3 19.09 -18.27 -7.27
C ARG A 3 18.83 -17.70 -5.88
N ASP A 4 19.28 -16.47 -5.63
CA ASP A 4 19.09 -15.81 -4.34
C ASP A 4 17.59 -15.68 -4.05
N ALA A 5 17.09 -16.55 -3.17
CA ALA A 5 15.68 -16.63 -2.83
C ALA A 5 15.15 -15.32 -2.23
N LEU A 6 16.01 -14.55 -1.52
CA LEU A 6 15.63 -13.25 -0.98
C LEU A 6 15.55 -12.18 -2.05
N GLU A 7 16.41 -12.25 -3.08
CA GLU A 7 16.30 -11.36 -4.23
C GLU A 7 15.00 -11.61 -5.00
N ALA A 8 14.66 -12.88 -5.25
CA ALA A 8 13.41 -13.26 -5.88
C ALA A 8 12.19 -12.77 -5.07
N LEU A 9 12.21 -12.96 -3.74
CA LEU A 9 11.15 -12.46 -2.85
C LEU A 9 11.05 -10.94 -2.87
N ALA A 10 12.17 -10.21 -2.87
CA ALA A 10 12.17 -8.75 -2.94
C ALA A 10 11.56 -8.25 -4.26
N ARG A 11 11.87 -8.92 -5.37
CA ARG A 11 11.26 -8.62 -6.67
C ARG A 11 9.75 -8.87 -6.65
N LEU A 12 9.31 -9.98 -6.06
CA LEU A 12 7.88 -10.27 -5.91
C LEU A 12 7.16 -9.19 -5.08
N ARG A 13 7.71 -8.80 -3.92
CA ARG A 13 7.09 -7.76 -3.08
C ARG A 13 6.98 -6.41 -3.80
N ARG A 14 7.99 -6.03 -4.59
CA ARG A 14 7.93 -4.82 -5.43
C ARG A 14 6.79 -4.89 -6.44
N LEU A 15 6.64 -6.04 -7.12
CA LEU A 15 5.55 -6.25 -8.08
C LEU A 15 4.17 -6.18 -7.41
N GLU A 16 4.02 -6.78 -6.23
CA GLU A 16 2.79 -6.68 -5.43
C GLU A 16 2.45 -5.23 -5.06
N THR A 17 3.45 -4.43 -4.63
CA THR A 17 3.24 -3.00 -4.35
C THR A 17 2.81 -2.23 -5.60
N VAL A 18 3.42 -2.49 -6.76
CA VAL A 18 3.03 -1.86 -8.03
C VAL A 18 1.60 -2.23 -8.41
N GLU A 19 1.25 -3.51 -8.28
CA GLU A 19 -0.09 -4.01 -8.57
C GLU A 19 -1.14 -3.41 -7.62
N ALA A 20 -0.85 -3.33 -6.32
CA ALA A 20 -1.72 -2.67 -5.35
C ALA A 20 -1.94 -1.18 -5.68
N ARG A 21 -0.91 -0.47 -6.16
CA ARG A 21 -1.05 0.92 -6.64
C ARG A 21 -1.93 1.01 -7.88
N ARG A 22 -1.80 0.07 -8.83
CA ARG A 22 -2.66 0.03 -10.02
C ARG A 22 -4.12 -0.23 -9.64
N ARG A 23 -4.36 -1.20 -8.75
CA ARG A 23 -5.70 -1.53 -8.26
C ARG A 23 -6.36 -0.38 -7.51
N LEU A 24 -5.60 0.49 -6.85
CA LEU A 24 -6.12 1.68 -6.17
C LEU A 24 -6.81 2.68 -7.11
N ALA A 25 -6.43 2.72 -8.39
CA ALA A 25 -7.01 3.67 -9.34
C ALA A 25 -8.54 3.48 -9.52
N VAL A 26 -9.02 2.24 -9.48
CA VAL A 26 -10.45 1.94 -9.69
C VAL A 26 -11.31 2.41 -8.51
N PRO A 27 -11.02 2.05 -7.25
CA PRO A 27 -11.76 2.59 -6.10
C PRO A 27 -11.68 4.11 -6.00
N LEU A 28 -10.54 4.72 -6.36
CA LEU A 28 -10.38 6.18 -6.37
C LEU A 28 -11.37 6.84 -7.34
N ALA A 29 -11.44 6.34 -8.57
CA ALA A 29 -12.38 6.84 -9.57
C ALA A 29 -13.85 6.58 -9.18
N GLN A 30 -14.13 5.42 -8.58
CA GLN A 30 -15.48 5.07 -8.10
C GLN A 30 -15.93 5.99 -6.96
N GLU A 31 -15.04 6.31 -6.02
CA GLU A 31 -15.30 7.23 -4.91
C GLU A 31 -15.57 8.64 -5.44
N ALA A 32 -14.72 9.16 -6.33
CA ALA A 32 -14.91 10.47 -6.94
C ALA A 32 -16.24 10.57 -7.70
N ALA A 33 -16.60 9.54 -8.48
CA ALA A 33 -17.88 9.50 -9.19
C ALA A 33 -19.08 9.43 -8.23
N ALA A 34 -18.97 8.70 -7.12
CA ALA A 34 -20.03 8.61 -6.12
C ALA A 34 -20.19 9.91 -5.33
N ALA A 35 -19.08 10.57 -4.96
CA ALA A 35 -19.07 11.88 -4.33
C ALA A 35 -19.72 12.93 -5.24
N GLY A 36 -19.42 12.93 -6.54
CA GLY A 36 -20.06 13.80 -7.52
C GLY A 36 -21.58 13.60 -7.62
N ARG A 37 -22.05 12.34 -7.61
CA ARG A 37 -23.50 12.04 -7.59
C ARG A 37 -24.18 12.52 -6.31
N LEU A 38 -23.56 12.31 -5.15
CA LEU A 38 -24.10 12.79 -3.88
C LEU A 38 -24.19 14.32 -3.85
N ALA A 39 -23.14 15.01 -4.31
CA ALA A 39 -23.14 16.47 -4.41
C ALA A 39 -24.24 16.98 -5.36
N ALA A 40 -24.44 16.32 -6.51
CA ALA A 40 -25.51 16.67 -7.44
C ALA A 40 -26.90 16.44 -6.84
N ALA A 41 -27.12 15.33 -6.13
CA ALA A 41 -28.40 15.05 -5.46
C ALA A 41 -28.69 16.07 -4.34
N ALA A 42 -27.68 16.45 -3.56
CA ALA A 42 -27.81 17.50 -2.54
C ALA A 42 -28.10 18.87 -3.15
N ALA A 43 -27.44 19.21 -4.26
CA ALA A 43 -27.70 20.46 -4.98
C ALA A 43 -29.12 20.49 -5.56
N ALA A 44 -29.62 19.38 -6.11
CA ALA A 44 -31.00 19.28 -6.59
C ALA A 44 -32.03 19.45 -5.46
N LEU A 45 -31.80 18.85 -4.30
CA LEU A 45 -32.63 19.06 -3.10
C LEU A 45 -32.68 20.53 -2.68
N HIS A 46 -31.55 21.23 -2.77
CA HIS A 46 -31.47 22.64 -2.39
C HIS A 46 -32.12 23.57 -3.43
N ALA A 47 -31.94 23.29 -4.71
CA ALA A 47 -32.41 24.14 -5.80
C ALA A 47 -33.94 24.13 -5.97
N GLU A 48 -34.60 23.01 -5.70
CA GLU A 48 -36.04 22.82 -5.91
C GLU A 48 -36.91 23.30 -4.73
N HIS A 49 -36.32 23.95 -3.70
CA HIS A 49 -37.07 24.53 -2.59
C HIS A 49 -37.98 25.68 -3.05
N ALA A 50 -39.17 25.34 -3.53
CA ALA A 50 -40.21 26.28 -3.91
C ALA A 50 -41.22 26.46 -2.74
N PRO A 51 -41.49 27.70 -2.30
CA PRO A 51 -42.33 27.96 -1.13
C PRO A 51 -43.81 27.58 -1.31
N ASP A 52 -44.28 27.29 -2.51
CA ASP A 52 -45.72 27.07 -2.73
C ASP A 52 -46.04 26.19 -3.95
N ASN A 53 -45.61 24.92 -3.95
CA ASN A 53 -45.86 24.04 -5.09
C ASN A 53 -46.29 22.63 -4.68
N ALA A 54 -47.51 22.23 -5.10
CA ALA A 54 -47.97 20.84 -5.02
C ALA A 54 -46.99 19.88 -5.73
N ALA A 55 -46.30 20.35 -6.78
CA ALA A 55 -45.24 19.61 -7.45
C ALA A 55 -44.03 19.35 -6.55
N TRP A 56 -43.66 20.29 -5.67
CA TRP A 56 -42.57 20.10 -4.70
C TRP A 56 -42.91 18.99 -3.69
N ARG A 57 -44.15 18.96 -3.17
CA ARG A 57 -44.61 17.90 -2.26
C ARG A 57 -44.60 16.51 -2.91
N LEU A 58 -44.88 16.43 -4.21
CA LEU A 58 -44.82 15.19 -4.98
C LEU A 58 -43.38 14.77 -5.32
N TRP A 59 -42.49 15.75 -5.52
CA TRP A 59 -41.09 15.53 -5.87
C TRP A 59 -40.21 15.18 -4.66
N LEU A 60 -40.43 15.81 -3.51
CA LEU A 60 -39.56 15.75 -2.33
C LEU A 60 -39.26 14.31 -1.86
N PRO A 61 -40.23 13.38 -1.74
CA PRO A 61 -39.92 12.00 -1.34
C PRO A 61 -38.96 11.30 -2.32
N ARG A 62 -39.10 11.59 -3.62
CA ARG A 62 -38.21 11.05 -4.65
C ARG A 62 -36.83 11.67 -4.58
N GLY A 63 -36.74 12.99 -4.36
CA GLY A 63 -35.47 13.70 -4.18
C GLY A 63 -34.69 13.19 -2.97
N LEU A 64 -35.36 13.01 -1.83
CA LEU A 64 -34.77 12.43 -0.62
C LEU A 64 -34.32 10.99 -0.84
N ALA A 65 -35.15 10.16 -1.48
CA ALA A 65 -34.77 8.79 -1.79
C ALA A 65 -33.54 8.70 -2.70
N GLU A 66 -33.40 9.60 -3.68
CA GLU A 66 -32.22 9.65 -4.55
C GLU A 66 -30.97 10.13 -3.81
N HIS A 67 -31.09 11.14 -2.95
CA HIS A 67 -30.02 11.59 -2.07
C HIS A 67 -29.53 10.46 -1.16
N ASP A 68 -30.44 9.74 -0.51
CA ASP A 68 -30.09 8.65 0.40
C ASP A 68 -29.41 7.49 -0.33
N ARG A 69 -29.87 7.14 -1.54
CA ARG A 69 -29.20 6.17 -2.41
C ARG A 69 -27.80 6.63 -2.79
N ALA A 70 -27.64 7.91 -3.15
CA ALA A 70 -26.34 8.48 -3.49
C ALA A 70 -25.39 8.48 -2.28
N ALA A 71 -25.91 8.78 -1.08
CA ALA A 71 -25.15 8.75 0.17
C ALA A 71 -24.69 7.34 0.52
N LEU A 72 -25.57 6.34 0.41
CA LEU A 72 -25.22 4.93 0.60
C LEU A 72 -24.15 4.48 -0.41
N ALA A 73 -24.33 4.83 -1.69
CA ALA A 73 -23.36 4.48 -2.73
C ALA A 73 -21.98 5.13 -2.49
N HIS A 74 -21.95 6.38 -2.03
CA HIS A 74 -20.71 7.06 -1.65
C HIS A 74 -20.05 6.39 -0.44
N GLY A 75 -20.81 6.05 0.60
CA GLY A 75 -20.31 5.33 1.76
C GLY A 75 -19.67 3.98 1.38
N GLN A 76 -20.31 3.22 0.49
CA GLN A 76 -19.76 1.96 -0.03
C GLN A 76 -18.48 2.17 -0.85
N ALA A 77 -18.44 3.19 -1.72
CA ALA A 77 -17.25 3.50 -2.51
C ALA A 77 -16.08 3.94 -1.62
N LEU A 78 -16.35 4.73 -0.58
CA LEU A 78 -15.36 5.16 0.40
C LEU A 78 -14.81 3.97 1.21
N ALA A 79 -15.66 3.02 1.60
CA ALA A 79 -15.23 1.80 2.27
C ALA A 79 -14.26 0.99 1.40
N ARG A 80 -14.60 0.76 0.13
CA ARG A 80 -13.72 0.07 -0.85
C ARG A 80 -12.40 0.81 -1.07
N LEU A 81 -12.42 2.15 -1.11
CA LEU A 81 -11.21 2.95 -1.21
C LEU A 81 -10.30 2.75 0.01
N ARG A 82 -10.87 2.78 1.22
CA ARG A 82 -10.12 2.54 2.47
C ARG A 82 -9.51 1.14 2.52
N GLU A 83 -10.27 0.11 2.11
CA GLU A 83 -9.77 -1.26 2.00
C GLU A 83 -8.59 -1.36 1.02
N ALA A 84 -8.68 -0.73 -0.16
CA ALA A 84 -7.60 -0.71 -1.14
C ALA A 84 -6.35 0.03 -0.62
N GLN A 85 -6.54 1.14 0.10
CA GLN A 85 -5.44 1.87 0.75
C GLN A 85 -4.76 1.03 1.85
N ALA A 86 -5.54 0.33 2.66
CA ALA A 86 -5.01 -0.59 3.67
C ALA A 86 -4.22 -1.73 3.03
N GLY A 87 -4.71 -2.30 1.92
CA GLY A 87 -4.00 -3.31 1.13
C GLY A 87 -2.65 -2.79 0.61
N LEU A 88 -2.61 -1.58 0.05
CA LEU A 88 -1.36 -0.95 -0.39
C LEU A 88 -0.38 -0.71 0.78
N ALA A 89 -0.89 -0.29 1.94
CA ALA A 89 -0.06 -0.11 3.13
C ALA A 89 0.56 -1.43 3.59
N ALA A 90 -0.20 -2.53 3.57
CA ALA A 90 0.28 -3.87 3.88
C ALA A 90 1.36 -4.35 2.90
N CYS A 91 1.16 -4.17 1.59
CA CYS A 91 2.18 -4.50 0.57
C CYS A 91 3.49 -3.72 0.81
N ARG A 92 3.40 -2.42 1.08
CA ARG A 92 4.57 -1.58 1.39
C ARG A 92 5.29 -2.02 2.67
N ALA A 93 4.55 -2.46 3.69
CA ALA A 93 5.13 -2.98 4.92
C ALA A 93 5.89 -4.29 4.66
N ALA A 94 5.31 -5.21 3.88
CA ALA A 94 5.96 -6.45 3.49
C ALA A 94 7.22 -6.22 2.63
N GLU A 95 7.17 -5.26 1.69
CA GLU A 95 8.33 -4.85 0.89
C GLU A 95 9.48 -4.33 1.76
N ARG A 96 9.19 -3.44 2.72
CA ARG A 96 10.19 -2.93 3.67
C ARG A 96 10.78 -4.04 4.54
N ALA A 97 9.95 -4.96 5.04
CA ALA A 97 10.41 -6.08 5.87
C ALA A 97 11.43 -6.96 5.12
N VAL A 98 11.19 -7.23 3.84
CA VAL A 98 12.16 -7.98 3.01
C VAL A 98 13.44 -7.17 2.76
N GLY A 99 13.33 -5.85 2.57
CA GLY A 99 14.49 -4.96 2.48
C GLY A 99 15.38 -5.04 3.73
N MET A 100 14.76 -4.90 4.91
CA MET A 100 15.46 -4.99 6.19
C MET A 100 16.14 -6.35 6.40
N LEU A 101 15.48 -7.45 6.03
CA LEU A 101 16.07 -8.79 6.12
C LEU A 101 17.31 -8.95 5.24
N ARG A 102 17.29 -8.38 4.02
CA ARG A 102 18.46 -8.40 3.12
C ARG A 102 19.62 -7.59 3.70
N GLU A 103 19.34 -6.43 4.26
CA GLU A 103 20.36 -5.59 4.90
C GLU A 103 21.00 -6.30 6.10
N GLN A 104 20.18 -6.98 6.92
CA GLN A 104 20.65 -7.77 8.05
C GLN A 104 21.57 -8.92 7.60
N ARG A 105 21.18 -9.71 6.59
CA ARG A 105 22.03 -10.78 6.05
C ARG A 105 23.33 -10.26 5.45
N ALA A 106 23.28 -9.13 4.74
CA ALA A 106 24.49 -8.50 4.22
C ALA A 106 25.42 -8.02 5.34
N ALA A 107 24.88 -7.48 6.43
CA ALA A 107 25.66 -7.08 7.60
C ALA A 107 26.27 -8.29 8.32
N GLU A 108 25.55 -9.40 8.43
CA GLU A 108 26.07 -10.66 8.98
C GLU A 108 27.20 -11.24 8.14
N ALA A 109 27.02 -11.29 6.81
CA ALA A 109 28.06 -11.76 5.90
C ALA A 109 29.34 -10.91 6.00
N ARG A 110 29.21 -9.57 6.09
CA ARG A 110 30.35 -8.68 6.33
C ARG A 110 31.05 -8.97 7.66
N ARG A 111 30.29 -9.16 8.75
CA ARG A 111 30.85 -9.51 10.06
C ARG A 111 31.58 -10.85 10.03
N GLN A 112 31.03 -11.85 9.33
CA GLN A 112 31.67 -13.16 9.20
C GLN A 112 32.96 -13.08 8.38
N ALA A 113 32.97 -12.33 7.28
CA ALA A 113 34.17 -12.09 6.48
C ALA A 113 35.28 -11.45 7.30
N LEU A 114 34.97 -10.37 8.04
CA LEU A 114 35.93 -9.69 8.92
C LEU A 114 36.49 -10.62 10.00
N ARG A 115 35.65 -11.47 10.61
CA ARG A 115 36.12 -12.47 11.59
C ARG A 115 37.02 -13.51 10.95
N GLY A 116 36.71 -13.95 9.73
CA GLY A 116 37.55 -14.89 8.97
C GLY A 116 38.91 -14.30 8.63
N GLU A 117 38.93 -13.05 8.14
CA GLU A 117 40.17 -12.32 7.86
C GLU A 117 41.02 -12.15 9.12
N GLN A 118 40.40 -11.76 10.24
CA GLN A 118 41.11 -11.64 11.52
C GLN A 118 41.69 -12.99 11.97
N ALA A 119 40.93 -14.07 11.88
CA ALA A 119 41.40 -15.40 12.27
C ALA A 119 42.62 -15.84 11.43
N LEU A 120 42.63 -15.54 10.13
CA LEU A 120 43.77 -15.82 9.24
C LEU A 120 45.01 -15.00 9.63
N LEU A 121 44.83 -13.73 10.01
CA LEU A 121 45.93 -12.88 10.48
C LEU A 121 46.50 -13.41 11.81
N ASP A 122 45.63 -13.80 12.75
CA ASP A 122 46.02 -14.33 14.05
C ASP A 122 46.76 -15.68 13.89
N GLU A 123 46.31 -16.56 13.00
CA GLU A 123 46.98 -17.82 12.67
C GLU A 123 48.38 -17.57 12.04
N ALA A 124 48.48 -16.62 11.12
CA ALA A 124 49.75 -16.24 10.51
C ALA A 124 50.74 -15.64 11.53
N ALA A 125 50.24 -14.90 12.53
CA ALA A 125 51.06 -14.33 13.61
C ALA A 125 51.57 -15.39 14.60
N GLN A 126 50.83 -16.49 14.80
CA GLN A 126 51.21 -17.58 15.70
C GLN A 126 52.15 -18.61 15.06
N ARG A 127 52.33 -18.57 13.73
CA ARG A 127 53.30 -19.43 13.04
C ARG A 127 54.73 -19.04 13.45
N PRO A 128 55.49 -19.93 14.12
CA PRO A 128 56.87 -19.61 14.48
C PRO A 128 57.68 -19.40 13.21
N ARG A 129 58.40 -18.27 13.12
CA ARG A 129 59.45 -18.08 12.12
C ARG A 129 60.51 -19.14 12.41
N LEU A 130 60.53 -20.22 11.64
CA LEU A 130 61.65 -21.15 11.64
C LEU A 130 62.90 -20.32 11.34
N PRO A 131 63.94 -20.36 12.20
CA PRO A 131 65.19 -19.70 11.88
C PRO A 131 65.81 -20.41 10.67
N ASP A 132 66.05 -19.64 9.62
CA ASP A 132 66.80 -20.07 8.44
C ASP A 132 68.13 -20.68 8.93
N ARG A 133 68.37 -21.94 8.55
CA ARG A 133 69.65 -22.64 8.70
C ARG A 133 70.35 -22.70 7.36
#